data_AF-A0A963QV51-F1
#
_entry.id   AF-A0A963QV51-F1
#
_cell.length_a   1.000
_cell.length_b   1.000
_cell.length_c   1.000
_cell.angle_alpha   90.00
_cell.angle_beta   90.00
_cell.angle_gamma   90.00
#
_symmetry.space_group_name_H-M   'P 1'
#
loop_
_entity.id
_entity.type
_entity.pdbx_description
1 polymer ?
#
loop_
_entity_poly.entity_id
_entity_poly.type
_entity_poly.pdbx_seq_one_letter_code
_entity_poly.pdbx_strand_id
1 'polypeptide(L)'
;MRHHHAVRPWAFAALLLAGCTSTEEIVPAVTTSPRAPLAMAVSEVEIEAAAAPVYEGDFKDKRRSERLVEATKEFLERRLLAAGGSGLLRATIVQAKLVERPRETKGGIAGVLTRESESTLDGEVGVRLTVIDGSGLEQVAAEVKIGRNRAVPPGLDVIEHDAFAEEFISDLLRQLDDKLTAAVDEDLASFKAF
;
A
#
# COMPACT_ATOMS: atom_id res chain seq x y z
N MET A 1 62.97 33.09 -45.62
CA MET A 1 62.86 32.18 -44.46
C MET A 1 62.62 33.02 -43.21
N ARG A 2 61.36 33.09 -42.75
CA ARG A 2 60.95 33.73 -41.50
C ARG A 2 59.87 32.85 -40.88
N HIS A 3 60.19 32.21 -39.77
CA HIS A 3 59.24 31.45 -38.97
C HIS A 3 58.57 32.40 -37.98
N HIS A 4 57.25 32.54 -38.08
CA HIS A 4 56.42 33.14 -37.03
C HIS A 4 55.65 32.00 -36.36
N HIS A 5 55.97 31.75 -35.08
CA HIS A 5 55.22 30.83 -34.23
C HIS A 5 53.94 31.53 -33.73
N ALA A 6 52.78 31.07 -34.18
CA ALA A 6 51.49 31.45 -33.62
C ALA A 6 51.16 30.51 -32.46
N VAL A 7 51.10 31.05 -31.25
CA VAL A 7 50.68 30.35 -30.04
C VAL A 7 49.16 30.31 -30.01
N ARG A 8 48.58 29.11 -29.94
CA ARG A 8 47.13 28.86 -29.90
C ARG A 8 46.74 28.52 -28.45
N PRO A 9 45.91 29.31 -27.76
CA PRO A 9 45.46 28.95 -26.42
C PRO A 9 44.31 27.94 -26.52
N TRP A 10 44.49 26.77 -25.91
CA TRP A 10 43.41 25.82 -25.68
C TRP A 10 42.57 26.29 -24.49
N ALA A 11 41.30 26.63 -24.77
CA ALA A 11 40.28 26.79 -23.75
C ALA A 11 39.81 25.39 -23.30
N PHE A 12 40.16 25.00 -22.08
CA PHE A 12 39.56 23.84 -21.41
C PHE A 12 38.19 24.25 -20.85
N ALA A 13 37.12 23.75 -21.46
CA ALA A 13 35.78 23.80 -20.89
C ALA A 13 35.64 22.69 -19.85
N ALA A 14 35.57 23.05 -18.57
CA ALA A 14 35.32 22.12 -17.48
C ALA A 14 33.82 21.79 -17.42
N LEU A 15 33.47 20.54 -17.76
CA LEU A 15 32.14 19.99 -17.63
C LEU A 15 31.93 19.57 -16.16
N LEU A 16 31.15 20.33 -15.39
CA LEU A 16 30.76 19.95 -14.03
C LEU A 16 29.58 18.96 -14.12
N LEU A 17 29.87 17.68 -13.91
CA LEU A 17 28.85 16.65 -13.71
C LEU A 17 28.22 16.85 -12.32
N ALA A 18 27.02 17.44 -12.29
CA ALA A 18 26.17 17.41 -11.11
C ALA A 18 25.62 15.99 -10.95
N GLY A 19 26.15 15.22 -10.00
CA GLY A 19 25.59 13.93 -9.62
C GLY A 19 24.29 14.16 -8.85
N CYS A 20 23.16 13.77 -9.42
CA CYS A 20 21.92 13.58 -8.68
C CYS A 20 22.14 12.40 -7.71
N THR A 21 22.46 12.69 -6.45
CA THR A 21 22.31 11.72 -5.37
C THR A 21 20.82 11.61 -5.10
N SER A 22 20.15 10.64 -5.73
CA SER A 22 18.82 10.24 -5.29
C SER A 22 19.00 9.53 -3.95
N THR A 23 18.61 10.19 -2.86
CA THR A 23 18.43 9.51 -1.58
C THR A 23 17.36 8.44 -1.80
N GLU A 24 17.77 7.18 -1.87
CA GLU A 24 16.85 6.05 -1.91
C GLU A 24 16.15 6.00 -0.56
N GLU A 25 14.86 6.35 -0.55
CA GLU A 25 14.04 6.28 0.65
C GLU A 25 13.94 4.81 1.09
N ILE A 26 14.29 4.51 2.33
CA ILE A 26 14.19 3.15 2.88
C ILE A 26 12.70 2.88 3.11
N VAL A 27 12.03 2.31 2.10
CA VAL A 27 10.62 1.94 2.17
C VAL A 27 10.46 0.66 3.00
N PRO A 28 9.52 0.61 3.96
CA PRO A 28 9.25 -0.62 4.71
C PRO A 28 8.85 -1.76 3.77
N ALA A 29 9.45 -2.94 3.95
CA ALA A 29 9.13 -4.13 3.15
C ALA A 29 7.64 -4.53 3.17
N VAL A 30 6.92 -4.10 4.22
CA VAL A 30 5.49 -4.31 4.49
C VAL A 30 4.61 -3.90 3.31
N THR A 31 4.99 -2.87 2.56
CA THR A 31 4.12 -2.23 1.57
C THR A 31 4.57 -2.51 0.13
N THR A 32 5.46 -3.49 -0.07
CA THR A 32 5.96 -3.92 -1.40
C THR A 32 5.40 -5.29 -1.77
N SER A 33 4.82 -5.39 -2.98
CA SER A 33 4.44 -6.69 -3.55
C SER A 33 5.65 -7.35 -4.23
N PRO A 34 5.81 -8.69 -4.13
CA PRO A 34 6.78 -9.42 -4.95
C PRO A 34 6.34 -9.58 -6.42
N ARG A 35 5.11 -9.18 -6.77
CA ARG A 35 4.57 -9.26 -8.14
C ARG A 35 4.90 -8.01 -8.94
N ALA A 36 5.03 -8.18 -10.26
CA ALA A 36 5.11 -7.05 -11.19
C ALA A 36 3.85 -6.19 -11.10
N PRO A 37 3.95 -4.84 -11.21
CA PRO A 37 2.80 -3.93 -11.17
C PRO A 37 1.65 -4.31 -12.14
N LEU A 38 0.42 -3.97 -11.76
CA LEU A 38 -0.79 -4.09 -12.57
C LEU A 38 -0.75 -2.92 -13.55
N ALA A 39 -0.26 -3.19 -14.75
CA ALA A 39 -0.27 -2.25 -15.84
C ALA A 39 -1.70 -2.13 -16.38
N MET A 40 -2.21 -0.90 -16.44
CA MET A 40 -3.58 -0.58 -16.81
C MET A 40 -3.58 0.35 -18.02
N ALA A 41 -4.45 0.08 -18.99
CA ALA A 41 -4.60 0.80 -20.25
C ALA A 41 -5.33 2.16 -20.07
N VAL A 42 -4.83 2.98 -19.17
CA VAL A 42 -5.35 4.30 -18.78
C VAL A 42 -4.22 5.34 -18.86
N SER A 43 -4.57 6.62 -18.92
CA SER A 43 -3.57 7.71 -18.94
C SER A 43 -3.04 8.06 -17.55
N GLU A 44 -3.82 7.80 -16.50
CA GLU A 44 -3.48 8.17 -15.13
C GLU A 44 -4.05 7.16 -14.12
N VAL A 45 -3.41 7.06 -12.96
CA VAL A 45 -3.93 6.35 -11.79
C VAL A 45 -4.05 7.37 -10.64
N GLU A 46 -5.24 7.48 -10.07
CA GLU A 46 -5.51 8.27 -8.86
C GLU A 46 -5.77 7.33 -7.70
N ILE A 47 -5.17 7.61 -6.54
CA ILE A 47 -5.40 6.87 -5.31
C ILE A 47 -5.93 7.83 -4.26
N GLU A 48 -7.09 7.50 -3.71
CA GLU A 48 -7.75 8.29 -2.68
C GLU A 48 -8.23 7.40 -1.55
N ALA A 49 -8.26 7.95 -0.34
CA ALA A 49 -8.99 7.36 0.76
C ALA A 49 -10.38 7.99 0.80
N ALA A 50 -11.42 7.16 0.85
CA ALA A 50 -12.74 7.65 1.20
C ALA A 50 -12.68 8.30 2.60
N ALA A 51 -13.63 9.19 2.90
CA ALA A 51 -13.71 9.89 4.18
C ALA A 51 -13.46 8.91 5.35
N ALA A 52 -12.62 9.33 6.30
CA ALA A 52 -12.13 8.47 7.38
C ALA A 52 -13.29 7.66 8.01
N PRO A 53 -13.14 6.34 8.16
CA PRO A 53 -14.21 5.51 8.71
C PRO A 53 -14.62 6.04 10.09
N VAL A 54 -15.94 6.04 10.36
CA VAL A 54 -16.46 6.42 11.67
C VAL A 54 -15.83 5.48 12.72
N TYR A 55 -15.05 6.07 13.62
CA TYR A 55 -14.18 5.31 14.51
C TYR A 55 -14.92 4.89 15.79
N GLU A 56 -15.13 3.60 15.94
CA GLU A 56 -15.57 2.97 17.19
C GLU A 56 -14.35 2.29 17.82
N GLY A 57 -13.54 3.03 18.58
CA GLY A 57 -12.35 2.49 19.25
C GLY A 57 -11.53 3.56 19.99
N ASP A 58 -10.43 3.14 20.62
CA ASP A 58 -9.55 4.04 21.37
C ASP A 58 -8.54 4.79 20.47
N PHE A 59 -7.66 5.59 21.07
CA PHE A 59 -6.64 6.32 20.32
C PHE A 59 -5.62 5.42 19.61
N LYS A 60 -5.26 4.26 20.20
CA LYS A 60 -4.29 3.32 19.62
C LYS A 60 -4.88 2.66 18.39
N ASP A 61 -6.11 2.22 18.52
CA ASP A 61 -6.97 1.70 17.48
C ASP A 61 -7.03 2.72 16.31
N LYS A 62 -7.35 3.98 16.58
CA LYS A 62 -7.40 5.04 15.55
C LYS A 62 -6.07 5.16 14.80
N ARG A 63 -4.97 5.29 15.54
CA ARG A 63 -3.61 5.41 14.97
C ARG A 63 -3.24 4.21 14.09
N ARG A 64 -3.58 2.99 14.52
CA ARG A 64 -3.36 1.75 13.77
C ARG A 64 -4.16 1.71 12.47
N SER A 65 -5.39 2.24 12.50
CA SER A 65 -6.25 2.29 11.32
C SER A 65 -5.78 3.36 10.32
N GLU A 66 -5.35 4.52 10.80
CA GLU A 66 -4.69 5.55 9.97
C GLU A 66 -3.41 5.01 9.32
N ARG A 67 -2.61 4.26 10.09
CA ARG A 67 -1.43 3.57 9.58
C ARG A 67 -1.77 2.56 8.49
N LEU A 68 -2.86 1.81 8.63
CA LEU A 68 -3.35 0.88 7.60
C LEU A 68 -3.83 1.61 6.33
N VAL A 69 -4.46 2.78 6.45
CA VAL A 69 -4.80 3.64 5.29
C VAL A 69 -3.53 4.01 4.54
N GLU A 70 -2.52 4.54 5.23
CA GLU A 70 -1.26 4.95 4.60
C GLU A 70 -0.55 3.76 3.94
N ALA A 71 -0.42 2.64 4.66
CA ALA A 71 0.20 1.43 4.14
C ALA A 71 -0.51 0.91 2.88
N THR A 72 -1.85 0.99 2.84
CA THR A 72 -2.65 0.59 1.67
C THR A 72 -2.44 1.55 0.52
N LYS A 73 -2.38 2.86 0.78
CA LYS A 73 -2.11 3.88 -0.24
C LYS A 73 -0.74 3.66 -0.89
N GLU A 74 0.31 3.57 -0.08
CA GLU A 74 1.67 3.32 -0.59
C GLU A 74 1.74 2.01 -1.39
N PHE A 75 1.05 0.96 -0.90
CA PHE A 75 0.97 -0.32 -1.60
C PHE A 75 0.31 -0.18 -2.97
N LEU A 76 -0.82 0.53 -3.07
CA LEU A 76 -1.53 0.76 -4.33
C LEU A 76 -0.69 1.62 -5.29
N GLU A 77 0.04 2.62 -4.80
CA GLU A 77 0.92 3.49 -5.60
C GLU A 77 2.02 2.69 -6.31
N ARG A 78 2.52 1.63 -5.66
CA ARG A 78 3.50 0.71 -6.26
C ARG A 78 2.87 -0.37 -7.12
N ARG A 79 1.66 -0.80 -6.75
CA ARG A 79 1.01 -1.95 -7.38
C ARG A 79 0.29 -1.57 -8.67
N LEU A 80 -0.27 -0.37 -8.78
CA LEU A 80 -1.03 0.09 -9.94
C LEU A 80 -0.17 0.99 -10.83
N LEU A 81 -0.19 0.75 -12.14
CA LEU A 81 0.60 1.49 -13.11
C LEU A 81 -0.25 1.90 -14.30
N ALA A 82 -0.25 3.19 -14.65
CA ALA A 82 -0.76 3.66 -15.94
C ALA A 82 0.21 3.26 -17.07
N ALA A 83 -0.27 2.52 -18.05
CA ALA A 83 0.52 1.99 -19.16
C ALA A 83 0.11 2.56 -20.53
N GLY A 84 -0.63 3.68 -20.53
CA GLY A 84 -1.10 4.36 -21.73
C GLY A 84 -2.50 3.92 -22.14
N GLY A 85 -3.23 4.82 -22.79
CA GLY A 85 -4.65 4.68 -23.08
C GLY A 85 -5.38 5.99 -22.85
N SER A 86 -6.70 5.92 -22.72
CA SER A 86 -7.54 7.08 -22.41
C SER A 86 -8.27 6.86 -21.09
N GLY A 87 -8.46 7.93 -20.32
CA GLY A 87 -9.19 7.88 -19.06
C GLY A 87 -8.31 7.62 -17.85
N LEU A 88 -8.95 7.41 -16.72
CA LEU A 88 -8.37 7.38 -15.39
C LEU A 88 -8.74 6.07 -14.72
N LEU A 89 -7.80 5.42 -14.06
CA LEU A 89 -8.12 4.42 -13.03
C LEU A 89 -8.11 5.11 -11.66
N ARG A 90 -9.24 5.10 -10.97
CA ARG A 90 -9.35 5.55 -9.59
C ARG A 90 -9.38 4.35 -8.65
N ALA A 91 -8.46 4.33 -7.70
CA ALA A 91 -8.45 3.38 -6.60
C ALA A 91 -8.87 4.10 -5.30
N THR A 92 -10.08 3.79 -4.83
CA THR A 92 -10.63 4.37 -3.61
C THR A 92 -10.51 3.36 -2.47
N ILE A 93 -9.80 3.71 -1.40
CA ILE A 93 -9.76 2.94 -0.16
C ILE A 93 -11.09 3.19 0.56
N VAL A 94 -12.02 2.24 0.46
CA VAL A 94 -13.37 2.33 1.02
C VAL A 94 -13.45 1.85 2.46
N GLN A 95 -12.48 1.06 2.91
CA GLN A 95 -12.39 0.55 4.28
C GLN A 95 -10.92 0.33 4.66
N ALA A 96 -10.53 0.79 5.84
CA ALA A 96 -9.24 0.48 6.45
C ALA A 96 -9.40 0.60 7.97
N LYS A 97 -9.57 -0.54 8.63
CA LYS A 97 -9.81 -0.61 10.07
C LYS A 97 -8.88 -1.64 10.69
N LEU A 98 -8.28 -1.28 11.81
CA LEU A 98 -7.44 -2.16 12.60
C LEU A 98 -7.74 -1.88 14.08
N VAL A 99 -8.51 -2.76 14.71
CA VAL A 99 -9.00 -2.61 16.08
C VAL A 99 -8.65 -3.82 16.92
N GLU A 100 -8.42 -3.61 18.20
CA GLU A 100 -8.25 -4.69 19.15
C GLU A 100 -9.55 -4.93 19.93
N ARG A 101 -10.08 -6.16 19.89
CA ARG A 101 -11.31 -6.54 20.61
C ARG A 101 -11.02 -7.55 21.71
N PRO A 102 -11.67 -7.45 22.88
CA PRO A 102 -11.59 -8.50 23.89
C PRO A 102 -12.07 -9.84 23.35
N ARG A 103 -11.40 -10.93 23.74
CA ARG A 103 -11.81 -12.29 23.41
C ARG A 103 -12.62 -12.87 24.56
N GLU A 104 -13.74 -13.53 24.26
CA GLU A 104 -14.42 -14.35 25.26
C GLU A 104 -13.49 -15.53 25.66
N THR A 105 -12.91 -15.46 26.86
CA THR A 105 -12.08 -16.54 27.41
C THR A 105 -12.94 -17.76 27.69
N LYS A 106 -12.49 -18.96 27.32
CA LYS A 106 -13.20 -20.20 27.64
C LYS A 106 -12.97 -20.54 29.11
N GLY A 107 -13.81 -19.99 29.99
CA GLY A 107 -13.79 -20.26 31.43
C GLY A 107 -13.90 -21.76 31.70
N GLY A 108 -12.79 -22.39 32.09
CA GLY A 108 -12.72 -23.80 32.42
C GLY A 108 -11.40 -24.16 33.09
N ILE A 109 -11.34 -25.34 33.68
CA ILE A 109 -10.17 -25.88 34.43
C ILE A 109 -8.89 -25.91 33.56
N ALA A 110 -9.03 -25.88 32.23
CA ALA A 110 -7.94 -25.77 31.26
C ALA A 110 -7.36 -24.34 31.09
N GLY A 111 -8.14 -23.30 31.39
CA GLY A 111 -7.74 -21.89 31.29
C GLY A 111 -6.78 -21.44 32.41
N VAL A 112 -6.65 -22.22 33.49
CA VAL A 112 -5.68 -21.96 34.56
C VAL A 112 -4.27 -22.45 34.19
N LEU A 113 -4.18 -23.41 33.26
CA LEU A 113 -2.91 -24.00 32.80
C LEU A 113 -2.39 -23.38 31.50
N THR A 114 -3.24 -22.67 30.76
CA THR A 114 -2.89 -22.05 29.49
C THR A 114 -2.99 -20.53 29.61
N ARG A 115 -1.91 -19.81 29.28
CA ARG A 115 -1.95 -18.35 29.17
C ARG A 115 -2.71 -18.02 27.88
N GLU A 116 -4.03 -17.95 27.96
CA GLU A 116 -4.87 -17.65 26.82
C GLU A 116 -4.74 -16.18 26.41
N SER A 117 -4.95 -15.91 25.13
CA SER A 117 -4.98 -14.56 24.58
C SER A 117 -6.27 -13.85 25.00
N GLU A 118 -6.14 -12.67 25.61
CA GLU A 118 -7.26 -11.88 26.14
C GLU A 118 -7.92 -11.00 25.06
N SER A 119 -7.28 -10.84 23.90
CA SER A 119 -7.76 -9.97 22.82
C SER A 119 -7.45 -10.51 21.42
N THR A 120 -8.22 -10.06 20.44
CA THR A 120 -7.98 -10.29 19.02
C THR A 120 -7.74 -8.96 18.33
N LEU A 121 -6.72 -8.91 17.48
CA LEU A 121 -6.54 -7.83 16.54
C LEU A 121 -7.37 -8.15 15.29
N ASP A 122 -8.38 -7.32 15.02
CA ASP A 122 -9.30 -7.44 13.90
C ASP A 122 -8.97 -6.37 12.86
N GLY A 123 -8.72 -6.82 11.64
CA GLY A 123 -8.27 -5.98 10.53
C GLY A 123 -9.17 -6.13 9.31
N GLU A 124 -9.55 -4.99 8.72
CA GLU A 124 -10.37 -4.92 7.52
C GLU A 124 -9.77 -3.93 6.53
N VAL A 125 -9.67 -4.33 5.26
CA VAL A 125 -9.23 -3.49 4.14
C VAL A 125 -10.19 -3.67 2.97
N GLY A 126 -10.61 -2.56 2.39
CA GLY A 126 -11.48 -2.51 1.23
C GLY A 126 -10.98 -1.49 0.21
N VAL A 127 -10.87 -1.90 -1.05
CA VAL A 127 -10.47 -1.05 -2.17
C VAL A 127 -11.47 -1.20 -3.31
N ARG A 128 -11.94 -0.10 -3.87
CA ARG A 128 -12.71 -0.05 -5.11
C ARG A 128 -11.83 0.50 -6.23
N LEU A 129 -11.73 -0.24 -7.33
CA LEU A 129 -11.12 0.20 -8.56
C LEU A 129 -12.22 0.66 -9.51
N THR A 130 -12.11 1.85 -10.08
CA THR A 130 -13.07 2.41 -11.04
C THR A 130 -12.32 2.96 -12.24
N VAL A 131 -12.65 2.53 -13.45
CA VAL A 131 -12.16 3.14 -14.69
C VAL A 131 -13.14 4.21 -15.15
N ILE A 132 -12.64 5.42 -15.35
CA ILE A 132 -13.38 6.61 -15.74
C ILE A 132 -12.87 7.06 -17.11
N ASP A 133 -13.76 7.27 -18.08
CA ASP A 133 -13.36 7.72 -19.40
C ASP A 133 -13.05 9.23 -19.48
N GLY A 134 -12.63 9.71 -20.65
CA GLY A 134 -12.32 11.13 -20.88
C GLY A 134 -13.51 12.08 -20.77
N SER A 135 -14.74 11.57 -20.70
CA SER A 135 -15.96 12.35 -20.44
C SER A 135 -16.34 12.39 -18.96
N GLY A 136 -15.62 11.66 -18.10
CA GLY A 136 -15.89 11.55 -16.67
C GLY A 136 -16.91 10.47 -16.30
N LEU A 137 -17.25 9.56 -17.23
CA LEU A 137 -18.19 8.47 -16.98
C LEU A 137 -17.47 7.21 -16.50
N GLU A 138 -18.03 6.57 -15.47
CA GLU A 138 -17.60 5.25 -15.00
C GLU A 138 -17.92 4.19 -16.05
N GLN A 139 -16.89 3.49 -16.53
CA GLN A 139 -17.01 2.43 -17.53
C GLN A 139 -17.11 1.05 -16.88
N VAL A 140 -16.26 0.80 -15.87
CA VAL A 140 -16.23 -0.44 -15.13
C VAL A 140 -15.67 -0.20 -13.72
N ALA A 141 -16.10 -1.03 -12.77
CA ALA A 141 -15.54 -1.04 -11.43
C ALA A 141 -15.41 -2.46 -10.89
N ALA A 142 -14.44 -2.65 -9.99
CA ALA A 142 -14.30 -3.85 -9.19
C ALA A 142 -14.08 -3.46 -7.73
N GLU A 143 -14.52 -4.31 -6.81
CA GLU A 143 -14.40 -4.04 -5.38
C GLU A 143 -13.81 -5.25 -4.65
N VAL A 144 -12.77 -5.00 -3.86
CA VAL A 144 -12.07 -6.02 -3.08
C VAL A 144 -12.23 -5.69 -1.61
N LYS A 145 -12.67 -6.67 -0.82
CA LYS A 145 -12.76 -6.59 0.64
C LYS A 145 -12.10 -7.78 1.31
N ILE A 146 -11.36 -7.50 2.37
CA ILE A 146 -10.65 -8.47 3.20
C ILE A 146 -10.94 -8.14 4.66
N GLY A 147 -11.26 -9.17 5.43
CA GLY A 147 -11.34 -9.14 6.87
C GLY A 147 -10.56 -10.31 7.44
N ARG A 148 -9.72 -10.04 8.45
CA ARG A 148 -8.98 -11.07 9.19
C ARG A 148 -9.00 -10.73 10.67
N ASN A 149 -8.73 -11.72 11.48
CA ASN A 149 -8.40 -11.52 12.88
C ASN A 149 -7.22 -12.39 13.29
N ARG A 150 -6.52 -11.94 14.34
CA ARG A 150 -5.40 -12.66 14.93
C ARG A 150 -5.43 -12.50 16.44
N ALA A 151 -5.30 -13.60 17.17
CA ALA A 151 -5.18 -13.56 18.62
C ALA A 151 -3.88 -12.82 19.00
N VAL A 152 -3.98 -11.84 19.90
CA VAL A 152 -2.81 -11.11 20.38
C VAL A 152 -2.07 -11.98 21.39
N PRO A 153 -0.78 -12.30 21.18
CA PRO A 153 -0.01 -13.08 22.15
C PRO A 153 -0.05 -12.41 23.53
N PRO A 154 -0.21 -13.18 24.62
CA PRO A 154 -0.24 -12.60 25.95
C PRO A 154 1.17 -12.18 26.39
N GLY A 155 1.27 -11.03 27.05
CA GLY A 155 2.52 -10.56 27.66
C GLY A 155 3.49 -9.87 26.71
N LEU A 156 3.04 -9.45 25.53
CA LEU A 156 3.80 -8.54 24.67
C LEU A 156 4.04 -7.21 25.40
N ASP A 157 5.25 -6.67 25.28
CA ASP A 157 5.50 -5.28 25.63
C ASP A 157 4.93 -4.31 24.56
N VAL A 158 5.07 -3.00 24.79
CA VAL A 158 4.53 -1.98 23.88
C VAL A 158 5.15 -2.06 22.47
N ILE A 159 6.45 -2.31 22.38
CA ILE A 159 7.17 -2.36 21.10
C ILE A 159 6.81 -3.63 20.34
N GLU A 160 6.77 -4.76 21.03
CA GLU A 160 6.36 -6.04 20.46
C GLU A 160 4.91 -5.98 19.98
N HIS A 161 4.04 -5.28 20.70
CA HIS A 161 2.64 -5.10 20.32
C HIS A 161 2.48 -4.26 19.04
N ASP A 162 3.27 -3.19 18.88
CA ASP A 162 3.25 -2.38 17.67
C ASP A 162 3.88 -3.16 16.49
N ALA A 163 4.95 -3.92 16.71
CA ALA A 163 5.53 -4.80 15.70
C ALA A 163 4.55 -5.90 15.23
N PHE A 164 3.80 -6.49 16.16
CA PHE A 164 2.76 -7.46 15.86
C PHE A 164 1.64 -6.85 15.00
N ALA A 165 1.26 -5.60 15.25
CA ALA A 165 0.28 -4.89 14.43
C ALA A 165 0.80 -4.63 13.01
N GLU A 166 2.06 -4.21 12.85
CA GLU A 166 2.69 -4.00 11.54
C GLU A 166 2.82 -5.31 10.73
N GLU A 167 3.15 -6.42 11.38
CA GLU A 167 3.14 -7.74 10.74
C GLU A 167 1.74 -8.09 10.24
N PHE A 168 0.71 -7.84 11.06
CA PHE A 168 -0.66 -8.12 10.66
C PHE A 168 -1.16 -7.22 9.52
N ILE A 169 -0.73 -5.94 9.48
CA ILE A 169 -0.93 -5.05 8.30
C ILE A 169 -0.31 -5.68 7.04
N SER A 170 0.94 -6.15 7.14
CA SER A 170 1.63 -6.82 6.02
C SER A 170 0.82 -8.00 5.48
N ASP A 171 0.20 -8.77 6.38
CA ASP A 171 -0.59 -9.95 6.02
C ASP A 171 -1.94 -9.61 5.39
N LEU A 172 -2.55 -8.48 5.78
CA LEU A 172 -3.72 -7.92 5.10
C LEU A 172 -3.36 -7.46 3.68
N LEU A 173 -2.25 -6.74 3.53
CA LEU A 173 -1.81 -6.23 2.22
C LEU A 173 -1.42 -7.35 1.26
N ARG A 174 -0.81 -8.44 1.74
CA ARG A 174 -0.52 -9.61 0.90
C ARG A 174 -1.79 -10.27 0.36
N GLN A 175 -2.82 -10.37 1.19
CA GLN A 175 -4.12 -10.89 0.73
C GLN A 175 -4.82 -9.89 -0.20
N LEU A 176 -4.66 -8.58 0.06
CA LEU A 176 -5.17 -7.53 -0.82
C LEU A 176 -4.59 -7.71 -2.20
N ASP A 177 -3.28 -7.90 -2.28
CA ASP A 177 -2.58 -8.15 -3.52
C ASP A 177 -3.16 -9.36 -4.29
N ASP A 178 -3.43 -10.47 -3.60
CA ASP A 178 -4.01 -11.67 -4.20
C ASP A 178 -5.37 -11.39 -4.81
N LYS A 179 -6.26 -10.77 -4.03
CA LYS A 179 -7.62 -10.47 -4.47
C LYS A 179 -7.70 -9.34 -5.49
N LEU A 180 -6.83 -8.34 -5.38
CA LEU A 180 -6.73 -7.23 -6.32
C LEU A 180 -6.29 -7.73 -7.70
N THR A 181 -5.31 -8.64 -7.73
CA THR A 181 -4.88 -9.27 -8.99
C THR A 181 -6.05 -10.04 -9.62
N ALA A 182 -6.75 -10.86 -8.83
CA ALA A 182 -7.92 -11.59 -9.33
C ALA A 182 -9.03 -10.66 -9.85
N ALA A 183 -9.37 -9.61 -9.09
CA ALA A 183 -10.39 -8.64 -9.48
C ALA A 183 -10.02 -7.90 -10.77
N VAL A 184 -8.74 -7.54 -10.96
CA VAL A 184 -8.30 -6.94 -12.23
C VAL A 184 -8.42 -7.92 -13.39
N ASP A 185 -8.03 -9.18 -13.18
CA ASP A 185 -8.08 -10.21 -14.21
C ASP A 185 -9.51 -10.63 -14.58
N GLU A 186 -10.46 -10.55 -13.64
CA GLU A 186 -11.85 -10.95 -13.84
C GLU A 186 -12.73 -9.78 -14.33
N ASP A 187 -12.66 -8.63 -13.65
CA ASP A 187 -13.61 -7.53 -13.85
C ASP A 187 -13.04 -6.40 -14.71
N LEU A 188 -11.72 -6.17 -14.68
CA LEU A 188 -11.05 -5.08 -15.42
C LEU A 188 -10.18 -5.56 -16.59
N ALA A 189 -10.37 -6.81 -17.05
CA ALA A 189 -9.52 -7.42 -18.06
C ALA A 189 -9.40 -6.60 -19.36
N SER A 190 -10.47 -5.93 -19.77
CA SER A 190 -10.50 -5.06 -20.96
C SER A 190 -9.60 -3.83 -20.85
N PHE A 191 -9.18 -3.46 -19.64
CA PHE A 191 -8.29 -2.35 -19.34
C PHE A 191 -6.92 -2.81 -18.81
N LYS A 192 -6.60 -4.10 -18.83
CA LYS A 192 -5.27 -4.59 -18.45
C LYS A 192 -4.29 -4.41 -19.61
N ALA A 193 -3.12 -3.84 -19.34
CA ALA A 193 -2.07 -3.66 -20.33
C ALA A 193 -1.07 -4.83 -20.24
N PHE A 194 -1.27 -5.81 -21.14
CA PHE A 194 -0.43 -6.98 -21.42
C PHE A 194 -0.33 -8.04 -20.30
#